data_AF-A0A1G1A6X5-F1
#
_entry.id   AF-A0A1G1A6X5-F1
#
_cell.length_a   1.000
_cell.length_b   1.000
_cell.length_c   1.000
_cell.angle_alpha   90.00
_cell.angle_beta   90.00
_cell.angle_gamma   90.00
#
_symmetry.space_group_name_H-M   'P 1'
#
loop_
_entity.id
_entity.type
_entity.pdbx_description
1 polymer ?
#
loop_
_entity_poly.entity_id
_entity_poly.type
_entity_poly.pdbx_seq_one_letter_code
_entity_poly.pdbx_strand_id
1 'polypeptide(L)'
;MNQRILSVGFFLSIVFAPFLPAVNQYWDTATTAGYQHGNGSWSTLAADTNWTLNGTSRCGWTNGNTAYFSGTGGKSVVRVDGSTVNANGGLTVNGTRYDIVVTNGGQLTVSNNFIIGYAVGALSNRVSIVGGEGVTSRCSSLGASWVNYNGKWNELYVDGRGAVSSAVFEVGTLLVGYVAASSSGKVTVCRGGVIDAGSIPIGRASPRNLVTVSDGGIIRTSSYVGIGRVSGNNGSSSNTLVVTGPGSLVVSAYLYVGGESRTGNKLIVADGGVVSNINTFSVGGLTSRRSMMVITNGGKLFTSGTISFAGGSSLSTTGLITGAGSMWNLGNGVLTLGSGTNNLLQIEDSGLVTNANAIRIGFSATARTNGLIVSRGGRLYSKGASSIGYTSGAADNSALVIGMGSLWDLGGENLTVGAATMPGNSLTIDGTGRVERVGLLTVATDNTLNMWGGTLVAGQATFQDGAQSVFRITEATTPGSGWGCLTVTNGSLTLGGGIHPVLRPGLLPPGSTRFDIMTNQGPGSISGVFSNAAHGSDIEVYAEDKPKSVGLFTVEIGTKNVSLIKFRQPHSGSVFMIH
;
A
#
# COMPACT_ATOMS: atom_id res chain seq x y z
N MET A 1 -19.96 -74.26 33.97
CA MET A 1 -21.18 -74.81 33.35
C MET A 1 -20.94 -74.87 31.85
N ASN A 2 -20.67 -76.09 31.38
CA ASN A 2 -20.73 -76.66 30.03
C ASN A 2 -20.88 -75.82 28.75
N GLN A 3 -20.15 -76.32 27.74
CA GLN A 3 -20.40 -76.35 26.29
C GLN A 3 -19.70 -75.28 25.45
N ARG A 4 -19.09 -75.57 24.30
CA ARG A 4 -18.84 -76.83 23.59
C ARG A 4 -17.73 -76.55 22.57
N ILE A 5 -16.85 -77.53 22.39
CA ILE A 5 -15.87 -77.65 21.32
C ILE A 5 -16.61 -78.00 20.02
N LEU A 6 -16.33 -77.28 18.93
CA LEU A 6 -16.65 -77.68 17.57
C LEU A 6 -15.45 -77.33 16.69
N SER A 7 -14.61 -78.34 16.49
CA SER A 7 -13.57 -78.39 15.48
C SER A 7 -14.21 -78.49 14.10
N VAL A 8 -14.01 -77.49 13.25
CA VAL A 8 -14.25 -77.59 11.81
C VAL A 8 -12.93 -77.32 11.12
N GLY A 9 -12.40 -78.34 10.44
CA GLY A 9 -11.22 -78.22 9.61
C GLY A 9 -11.48 -77.34 8.40
N PHE A 10 -10.55 -76.44 8.11
CA PHE A 10 -10.41 -75.82 6.79
C PHE A 10 -8.95 -75.94 6.36
N PHE A 11 -8.77 -76.55 5.19
CA PHE A 11 -7.50 -76.66 4.49
C PHE A 11 -6.93 -75.27 4.22
N LEU A 12 -5.77 -74.98 4.80
CA LEU A 12 -4.95 -73.82 4.45
C LEU A 12 -4.27 -74.11 3.11
N SER A 13 -4.88 -73.68 2.00
CA SER A 13 -4.19 -73.53 0.73
C SER A 13 -3.54 -72.15 0.73
N ILE A 14 -2.22 -72.11 0.95
CA ILE A 14 -1.41 -70.93 0.64
C ILE A 14 -1.39 -70.81 -0.89
N VAL A 15 -2.30 -69.99 -1.43
CA VAL A 15 -2.14 -69.43 -2.77
C VAL A 15 -1.23 -68.23 -2.60
N PHE A 16 0.01 -68.35 -3.05
CA PHE A 16 0.80 -67.18 -3.41
C PHE A 16 0.01 -66.46 -4.51
N ALA A 17 -0.70 -65.39 -4.15
CA ALA A 17 -1.07 -64.40 -5.14
C ALA A 17 0.26 -63.85 -5.68
N PRO A 18 0.56 -63.98 -6.98
CA PRO A 18 1.62 -63.17 -7.53
C PRO A 18 1.23 -61.72 -7.23
N PHE A 19 2.15 -60.98 -6.60
CA PHE A 19 2.11 -59.53 -6.67
C PHE A 19 1.87 -59.17 -8.12
N LEU A 20 0.66 -58.71 -8.44
CA LEU A 20 0.43 -58.06 -9.73
C LEU A 20 1.32 -56.83 -9.70
N PRO A 21 2.37 -56.75 -10.55
CA PRO A 21 3.04 -55.48 -10.73
C PRO A 21 2.00 -54.49 -11.23
N ALA A 22 2.03 -53.29 -10.64
CA ALA A 22 1.18 -52.18 -11.02
C ALA A 22 1.10 -52.09 -12.55
N VAL A 23 -0.13 -52.10 -13.06
CA VAL A 23 -0.43 -52.04 -14.49
C VAL A 23 0.27 -50.81 -15.09
N ASN A 24 1.17 -51.09 -16.03
CA ASN A 24 1.86 -50.10 -16.86
C ASN A 24 0.86 -49.10 -17.46
N GLN A 25 1.06 -47.81 -17.22
CA GLN A 25 0.32 -46.76 -17.94
C GLN A 25 0.99 -46.48 -19.29
N TYR A 26 0.18 -46.60 -20.34
CA TYR A 26 0.55 -46.52 -21.75
C TYR A 26 0.52 -45.07 -22.26
N TRP A 27 0.98 -44.88 -23.50
CA TRP A 27 0.53 -43.77 -24.35
C TRP A 27 -0.98 -43.67 -24.24
N ASP A 28 -1.49 -42.51 -23.85
CA ASP A 28 -2.91 -42.34 -23.66
C ASP A 28 -3.50 -41.59 -24.86
N THR A 29 -4.05 -42.37 -25.80
CA THR A 29 -4.89 -41.88 -26.90
C THR A 29 -6.33 -41.61 -26.45
N ALA A 30 -6.69 -41.87 -25.19
CA ALA A 30 -8.00 -41.52 -24.67
C ALA A 30 -8.14 -39.99 -24.56
N THR A 31 -9.39 -39.54 -24.51
CA THR A 31 -9.79 -38.13 -24.42
C THR A 31 -9.24 -37.41 -23.18
N THR A 32 -8.64 -38.13 -22.22
CA THR A 32 -8.13 -37.63 -20.94
C THR A 32 -6.85 -38.36 -20.54
N ALA A 33 -5.74 -38.04 -21.20
CA ALA A 33 -4.39 -38.52 -20.86
C ALA A 33 -3.93 -38.06 -19.46
N GLY A 34 -4.28 -38.81 -18.41
CA GLY A 34 -4.36 -38.27 -17.05
C GLY A 34 -3.34 -38.77 -16.02
N TYR A 35 -2.45 -39.70 -16.37
CA TYR A 35 -1.51 -40.24 -15.39
C TYR A 35 -0.15 -40.57 -16.03
N GLN A 36 0.77 -39.62 -15.90
CA GLN A 36 2.19 -39.86 -16.18
C GLN A 36 3.00 -39.40 -14.97
N HIS A 37 3.48 -40.35 -14.19
CA HIS A 37 4.54 -40.15 -13.20
C HIS A 37 5.87 -40.47 -13.88
N GLY A 38 6.87 -39.59 -13.76
CA GLY A 38 8.18 -39.76 -14.42
C GLY A 38 8.80 -38.46 -14.91
N ASN A 39 10.13 -38.41 -14.98
CA ASN A 39 10.86 -37.30 -15.59
C ASN A 39 10.91 -37.49 -17.11
N GLY A 40 10.83 -36.40 -17.88
CA GLY A 40 11.06 -36.48 -19.32
C GLY A 40 11.01 -35.12 -20.03
N SER A 41 11.36 -35.13 -21.32
CA SER A 41 11.28 -33.96 -22.19
C SER A 41 10.09 -34.08 -23.15
N TRP A 42 9.32 -33.01 -23.29
CA TRP A 42 8.33 -32.86 -24.34
C TRP A 42 8.97 -32.16 -25.55
N SER A 43 8.93 -32.82 -26.69
CA SER A 43 9.45 -32.31 -27.95
C SER A 43 8.60 -32.82 -29.12
N THR A 44 8.48 -31.99 -30.15
CA THR A 44 7.87 -32.33 -31.43
C THR A 44 8.89 -32.87 -32.44
N LEU A 45 10.17 -32.89 -32.10
CA LEU A 45 11.20 -33.48 -32.95
C LEU A 45 11.06 -35.00 -32.93
N ALA A 46 10.94 -35.61 -34.12
CA ALA A 46 10.69 -37.06 -34.29
C ALA A 46 11.77 -37.97 -33.67
N ALA A 47 12.94 -37.42 -33.33
CA ALA A 47 14.06 -38.14 -32.71
C ALA A 47 14.04 -38.12 -31.17
N ASP A 48 13.20 -37.31 -30.52
CA ASP A 48 13.12 -37.22 -29.06
C ASP A 48 12.23 -38.32 -28.48
N THR A 49 12.79 -39.53 -28.36
CA THR A 49 12.13 -40.67 -27.71
C THR A 49 12.33 -40.70 -26.18
N ASN A 50 12.44 -39.52 -25.56
CA ASN A 50 13.04 -39.34 -24.23
C ASN A 50 12.17 -39.76 -23.03
N TRP A 51 10.96 -40.28 -23.26
CA TRP A 51 10.23 -40.96 -22.20
C TRP A 51 10.57 -42.46 -22.21
N THR A 52 11.56 -42.87 -21.40
CA THR A 52 11.78 -44.29 -21.09
C THR A 52 11.14 -44.64 -19.76
N LEU A 53 9.96 -45.26 -19.79
CA LEU A 53 9.40 -45.97 -18.65
C LEU A 53 9.65 -47.46 -18.88
N ASN A 54 10.35 -48.13 -17.95
CA ASN A 54 10.74 -49.53 -18.07
C ASN A 54 11.54 -49.86 -19.35
N GLY A 55 12.46 -48.98 -19.75
CA GLY A 55 13.38 -49.22 -20.88
C GLY A 55 12.79 -49.03 -22.28
N THR A 56 11.52 -48.63 -22.42
CA THR A 56 10.91 -48.39 -23.74
C THR A 56 10.77 -46.90 -24.02
N SER A 57 11.44 -46.44 -25.08
CA SER A 57 11.46 -45.07 -25.61
C SER A 57 10.09 -44.65 -26.19
N ARG A 58 9.59 -43.46 -25.86
CA ARG A 58 8.24 -42.98 -26.20
C ARG A 58 8.24 -41.50 -26.59
N CYS A 59 7.41 -41.10 -27.56
CA CYS A 59 7.34 -39.73 -28.07
C CYS A 59 6.54 -38.80 -27.14
N GLY A 60 6.79 -37.50 -27.25
CA GLY A 60 6.13 -36.45 -26.47
C GLY A 60 4.61 -36.38 -26.66
N TRP A 61 3.95 -35.68 -25.75
CA TRP A 61 2.50 -35.49 -25.72
C TRP A 61 2.01 -34.69 -26.94
N THR A 62 1.20 -35.31 -27.80
CA THR A 62 0.69 -34.73 -29.06
C THR A 62 -0.83 -34.84 -29.24
N ASN A 63 -1.56 -35.38 -28.25
CA ASN A 63 -2.98 -35.78 -28.42
C ASN A 63 -3.99 -34.61 -28.45
N GLY A 64 -3.56 -33.35 -28.58
CA GLY A 64 -4.47 -32.22 -28.79
C GLY A 64 -5.66 -32.13 -27.81
N ASN A 65 -5.51 -32.59 -26.57
CA ASN A 65 -6.55 -32.68 -25.54
C ASN A 65 -6.05 -32.01 -24.24
N THR A 66 -6.68 -32.26 -23.09
CA THR A 66 -6.28 -31.69 -21.79
C THR A 66 -5.09 -32.43 -21.18
N ALA A 67 -4.02 -31.74 -20.82
CA ALA A 67 -2.92 -32.28 -20.01
C ALA A 67 -3.28 -32.19 -18.52
N TYR A 68 -3.29 -33.31 -17.82
CA TYR A 68 -3.65 -33.37 -16.41
C TYR A 68 -2.63 -34.16 -15.59
N PHE A 69 -1.93 -33.50 -14.67
CA PHE A 69 -0.97 -34.11 -13.74
C PHE A 69 -1.63 -34.31 -12.38
N SER A 70 -1.95 -35.55 -12.00
CA SER A 70 -2.79 -35.86 -10.84
C SER A 70 -2.02 -36.42 -9.61
N GLY A 71 -2.76 -36.66 -8.52
CA GLY A 71 -2.31 -36.49 -7.12
C GLY A 71 -1.75 -37.68 -6.34
N THR A 72 -1.36 -38.78 -6.97
CA THR A 72 -0.73 -39.91 -6.24
C THR A 72 0.45 -40.45 -7.05
N GLY A 73 1.68 -39.99 -6.81
CA GLY A 73 2.82 -40.51 -7.58
C GLY A 73 4.20 -39.85 -7.47
N GLY A 74 4.36 -38.71 -6.77
CA GLY A 74 5.69 -38.15 -6.48
C GLY A 74 6.17 -37.03 -7.42
N LYS A 75 7.44 -36.64 -7.23
CA LYS A 75 8.13 -35.52 -7.90
C LYS A 75 8.43 -35.88 -9.36
N SER A 76 7.95 -35.08 -10.30
CA SER A 76 8.27 -35.24 -11.73
C SER A 76 8.74 -33.91 -12.33
N VAL A 77 9.74 -33.96 -13.21
CA VAL A 77 10.24 -32.82 -13.98
C VAL A 77 9.91 -33.02 -15.47
N VAL A 78 9.18 -32.08 -16.05
CA VAL A 78 8.84 -32.04 -17.48
C VAL A 78 9.56 -30.86 -18.11
N ARG A 79 10.31 -31.08 -19.20
CA ARG A 79 11.01 -30.00 -19.94
C ARG A 79 10.41 -29.77 -21.32
N VAL A 80 10.12 -28.52 -21.67
CA VAL A 80 9.83 -28.06 -23.03
C VAL A 80 11.03 -27.22 -23.47
N ASP A 81 11.94 -27.85 -24.20
CA ASP A 81 13.27 -27.29 -24.50
C ASP A 81 13.44 -27.09 -26.01
N GLY A 82 13.49 -25.84 -26.46
CA GLY A 82 13.61 -25.49 -27.88
C GLY A 82 12.48 -25.99 -28.80
N SER A 83 11.40 -26.51 -28.22
CA SER A 83 10.29 -27.18 -28.92
C SER A 83 8.95 -26.48 -28.66
N THR A 84 7.95 -26.74 -29.52
CA THR A 84 6.57 -26.24 -29.34
C THR A 84 5.65 -27.37 -28.89
N VAL A 85 4.94 -27.18 -27.77
CA VAL A 85 3.95 -28.11 -27.23
C VAL A 85 2.59 -27.43 -27.16
N ASN A 86 1.56 -28.08 -27.70
CA ASN A 86 0.19 -27.56 -27.75
C ASN A 86 -0.77 -28.41 -26.90
N ALA A 87 -1.38 -27.79 -25.90
CA ALA A 87 -2.38 -28.34 -24.99
C ALA A 87 -3.79 -27.84 -25.36
N ASN A 88 -4.44 -28.45 -26.36
CA ASN A 88 -5.67 -27.88 -26.89
C ASN A 88 -6.89 -27.97 -25.94
N GLY A 89 -6.90 -28.85 -24.94
CA GLY A 89 -8.00 -28.96 -23.98
C GLY A 89 -7.83 -28.17 -22.68
N GLY A 90 -6.58 -27.81 -22.34
CA GLY A 90 -6.18 -27.22 -21.06
C GLY A 90 -4.92 -27.88 -20.50
N LEU A 91 -4.28 -27.27 -19.50
CA LEU A 91 -3.14 -27.81 -18.78
C LEU A 91 -3.36 -27.63 -17.29
N THR A 92 -3.36 -28.72 -16.52
CA THR A 92 -3.59 -28.70 -15.07
C THR A 92 -2.51 -29.48 -14.33
N VAL A 93 -1.81 -28.80 -13.43
CA VAL A 93 -0.76 -29.35 -12.56
C VAL A 93 -1.31 -29.52 -11.15
N ASN A 94 -1.73 -30.73 -10.77
CA ASN A 94 -2.62 -30.96 -9.62
C ASN A 94 -2.09 -31.91 -8.52
N GLY A 95 -0.90 -32.50 -8.66
CA GLY A 95 -0.33 -33.33 -7.59
C GLY A 95 0.65 -32.60 -6.69
N THR A 96 1.71 -33.27 -6.25
CA THR A 96 2.68 -32.70 -5.30
C THR A 96 4.09 -32.67 -5.90
N ARG A 97 4.74 -31.50 -5.88
CA ARG A 97 6.13 -31.29 -6.36
C ARG A 97 6.35 -31.62 -7.83
N TYR A 98 5.40 -31.33 -8.70
CA TYR A 98 5.66 -31.31 -10.15
C TYR A 98 6.45 -30.05 -10.52
N ASP A 99 7.36 -30.17 -11.49
CA ASP A 99 8.13 -29.06 -12.05
C ASP A 99 8.05 -29.10 -13.58
N ILE A 100 7.41 -28.11 -14.19
CA ILE A 100 7.39 -27.94 -15.65
C ILE A 100 8.34 -26.81 -16.00
N VAL A 101 9.32 -27.06 -16.88
CA VAL A 101 10.33 -26.09 -17.27
C VAL A 101 10.27 -25.85 -18.78
N VAL A 102 9.95 -24.63 -19.20
CA VAL A 102 9.97 -24.19 -20.59
C VAL A 102 11.22 -23.34 -20.81
N THR A 103 12.15 -23.79 -21.67
CA THR A 103 13.48 -23.21 -21.80
C THR A 103 13.99 -23.17 -23.26
N ASN A 104 15.06 -22.41 -23.50
CA ASN A 104 15.79 -22.29 -24.76
C ASN A 104 14.90 -22.05 -25.99
N GLY A 105 13.86 -21.22 -25.84
CA GLY A 105 12.91 -20.94 -26.94
C GLY A 105 11.74 -21.89 -27.03
N GLY A 106 11.59 -22.78 -26.05
CA GLY A 106 10.42 -23.63 -25.92
C GLY A 106 9.13 -22.82 -25.85
N GLN A 107 8.06 -23.37 -26.44
CA GLN A 107 6.74 -22.76 -26.48
C GLN A 107 5.70 -23.73 -25.94
N LEU A 108 4.96 -23.31 -24.93
CA LEU A 108 3.83 -24.05 -24.37
C LEU A 108 2.53 -23.29 -24.65
N THR A 109 1.74 -23.77 -25.60
CA THR A 109 0.44 -23.18 -25.94
C THR A 109 -0.65 -23.99 -25.27
N VAL A 110 -1.58 -23.34 -24.58
CA VAL A 110 -2.73 -23.96 -23.91
C VAL A 110 -3.99 -23.34 -24.47
N SER A 111 -4.84 -24.09 -25.16
CA SER A 111 -6.02 -23.53 -25.84
C SER A 111 -7.23 -23.31 -24.92
N ASN A 112 -7.11 -23.68 -23.64
CA ASN A 112 -8.09 -23.43 -22.60
C ASN A 112 -7.36 -22.95 -21.34
N ASN A 113 -7.76 -23.39 -20.15
CA ASN A 113 -7.17 -22.93 -18.91
C ASN A 113 -5.80 -23.57 -18.60
N PHE A 114 -4.91 -22.76 -18.03
CA PHE A 114 -3.63 -23.17 -17.48
C PHE A 114 -3.67 -23.10 -15.94
N ILE A 115 -3.64 -24.25 -15.26
CA ILE A 115 -3.90 -24.36 -13.82
C ILE A 115 -2.68 -24.96 -13.12
N ILE A 116 -2.21 -24.31 -12.07
CA ILE A 116 -1.24 -24.85 -11.11
C ILE A 116 -1.95 -24.95 -9.76
N GLY A 117 -2.08 -26.16 -9.22
CA GLY A 117 -2.69 -26.42 -7.91
C GLY A 117 -4.21 -26.45 -7.90
N TYR A 118 -4.85 -27.28 -8.73
CA TYR A 118 -6.32 -27.33 -8.88
C TYR A 118 -7.08 -27.87 -7.64
N ALA A 119 -6.53 -28.83 -6.90
CA ALA A 119 -7.16 -29.53 -5.79
C ALA A 119 -6.47 -29.19 -4.47
N VAL A 120 -7.15 -29.45 -3.36
CA VAL A 120 -6.66 -29.17 -2.00
C VAL A 120 -5.33 -29.88 -1.71
N GLY A 121 -5.14 -31.08 -2.25
CA GLY A 121 -3.91 -31.87 -2.10
C GLY A 121 -2.77 -31.45 -3.04
N ALA A 122 -2.95 -30.41 -3.85
CA ALA A 122 -1.95 -29.99 -4.81
C ALA A 122 -0.91 -29.06 -4.14
N LEU A 123 0.27 -29.61 -3.84
CA LEU A 123 1.27 -28.96 -2.99
C LEU A 123 2.58 -28.73 -3.74
N SER A 124 3.12 -27.52 -3.65
CA SER A 124 4.50 -27.23 -4.06
C SER A 124 4.81 -27.55 -5.54
N ASN A 125 3.83 -27.40 -6.43
CA ASN A 125 4.08 -27.52 -7.87
C ASN A 125 4.68 -26.22 -8.40
N ARG A 126 5.58 -26.35 -9.38
CA ARG A 126 6.25 -25.22 -10.02
C ARG A 126 6.10 -25.32 -11.54
N VAL A 127 5.88 -24.18 -12.16
CA VAL A 127 6.06 -24.02 -13.60
C VAL A 127 7.03 -22.87 -13.81
N SER A 128 8.12 -23.15 -14.53
CA SER A 128 9.22 -22.23 -14.81
C SER A 128 9.27 -21.93 -16.30
N ILE A 129 9.18 -20.66 -16.69
CA ILE A 129 9.32 -20.18 -18.06
C ILE A 129 10.60 -19.34 -18.12
N VAL A 130 11.66 -19.89 -18.71
CA VAL A 130 13.02 -19.33 -18.64
C VAL A 130 13.52 -19.07 -20.05
N GLY A 131 13.70 -17.80 -20.42
CA GLY A 131 14.30 -17.43 -21.71
C GLY A 131 15.81 -17.29 -21.61
N GLY A 132 16.53 -17.77 -22.63
CA GLY A 132 17.99 -17.62 -22.75
C GLY A 132 18.42 -16.32 -23.42
N GLU A 133 19.72 -16.11 -23.58
CA GLU A 133 20.26 -15.01 -24.37
C GLU A 133 19.79 -15.13 -25.83
N GLY A 134 19.20 -14.06 -26.37
CA GLY A 134 18.71 -14.05 -27.75
C GLY A 134 17.39 -14.79 -28.00
N VAL A 135 16.92 -15.66 -27.10
CA VAL A 135 15.78 -16.56 -27.37
C VAL A 135 14.69 -16.45 -26.28
N THR A 136 13.45 -16.22 -26.70
CA THR A 136 12.27 -16.10 -25.82
C THR A 136 11.57 -17.44 -25.66
N SER A 137 11.53 -17.98 -24.45
CA SER A 137 10.65 -19.10 -24.09
C SER A 137 9.25 -18.57 -23.75
N ARG A 138 8.19 -19.25 -24.20
CA ARG A 138 6.81 -18.73 -24.10
C ARG A 138 5.86 -19.74 -23.48
N CYS A 139 4.95 -19.26 -22.64
CA CYS A 139 3.75 -19.98 -22.25
C CYS A 139 2.53 -19.09 -22.54
N SER A 140 1.65 -19.55 -23.43
CA SER A 140 0.43 -18.82 -23.78
C SER A 140 -0.80 -19.64 -23.46
N SER A 141 -1.79 -19.05 -22.79
CA SER A 141 -3.07 -19.68 -22.47
C SER A 141 -4.20 -18.91 -23.13
N LEU A 142 -5.11 -19.55 -23.87
CA LEU A 142 -6.30 -18.89 -24.41
C LEU A 142 -7.39 -18.69 -23.35
N GLY A 143 -7.41 -19.55 -22.32
CA GLY A 143 -8.28 -19.41 -21.15
C GLY A 143 -7.58 -18.74 -19.97
N ALA A 144 -8.23 -18.78 -18.80
CA ALA A 144 -7.67 -18.22 -17.57
C ALA A 144 -6.44 -19.01 -17.11
N SER A 145 -5.48 -18.29 -16.52
CA SER A 145 -4.33 -18.88 -15.86
C SER A 145 -4.52 -18.79 -14.34
N TRP A 146 -4.40 -19.91 -13.63
CA TRP A 146 -4.49 -19.95 -12.17
C TRP A 146 -3.21 -20.49 -11.57
N VAL A 147 -2.66 -19.73 -10.64
CA VAL A 147 -1.66 -20.20 -9.70
C VAL A 147 -2.37 -20.38 -8.38
N ASN A 148 -2.34 -21.59 -7.84
CA ASN A 148 -2.93 -21.92 -6.54
C ASN A 148 -4.47 -21.81 -6.55
N TYR A 149 -5.14 -22.56 -7.43
CA TYR A 149 -6.61 -22.54 -7.49
C TYR A 149 -7.25 -23.04 -6.18
N ASN A 150 -6.83 -24.21 -5.68
CA ASN A 150 -7.24 -24.81 -4.40
C ASN A 150 -6.07 -25.35 -3.56
N GLY A 151 -4.90 -25.53 -4.18
CA GLY A 151 -3.69 -26.05 -3.55
C GLY A 151 -2.95 -25.08 -2.63
N LYS A 152 -1.73 -25.45 -2.23
CA LYS A 152 -0.83 -24.59 -1.44
C LYS A 152 0.59 -24.61 -1.97
N TRP A 153 1.32 -23.51 -1.77
CA TRP A 153 2.74 -23.38 -2.11
C TRP A 153 3.07 -23.59 -3.60
N ASN A 154 2.10 -23.40 -4.49
CA ASN A 154 2.31 -23.53 -5.92
C ASN A 154 2.96 -22.25 -6.50
N GLU A 155 3.85 -22.42 -7.47
CA GLU A 155 4.69 -21.34 -8.01
C GLU A 155 4.61 -21.26 -9.54
N LEU A 156 4.46 -20.03 -10.05
CA LEU A 156 4.80 -19.68 -11.41
C LEU A 156 6.07 -18.81 -11.39
N TYR A 157 7.11 -19.25 -12.08
CA TYR A 157 8.41 -18.58 -12.13
C TYR A 157 8.71 -18.16 -13.57
N VAL A 158 8.86 -16.87 -13.83
CA VAL A 158 9.13 -16.29 -15.16
C VAL A 158 10.44 -15.52 -15.10
N ASP A 159 11.38 -15.90 -15.95
CA ASP A 159 12.77 -15.48 -15.81
C ASP A 159 13.47 -15.33 -17.17
N GLY A 160 14.51 -14.50 -17.21
CA GLY A 160 15.23 -14.21 -18.44
C GLY A 160 14.29 -13.61 -19.48
N ARG A 161 14.47 -13.93 -20.76
CA ARG A 161 13.49 -13.59 -21.81
C ARG A 161 12.24 -14.49 -21.80
N GLY A 162 11.86 -15.06 -20.65
CA GLY A 162 10.64 -15.86 -20.51
C GLY A 162 9.40 -15.00 -20.60
N ALA A 163 8.38 -15.45 -21.33
CA ALA A 163 7.14 -14.71 -21.49
C ALA A 163 5.91 -15.58 -21.18
N VAL A 164 5.01 -15.05 -20.36
CA VAL A 164 3.68 -15.64 -20.12
C VAL A 164 2.63 -14.68 -20.64
N SER A 165 1.75 -15.17 -21.50
CA SER A 165 0.60 -14.41 -21.99
C SER A 165 -0.69 -15.16 -21.73
N SER A 166 -1.64 -14.54 -21.05
CA SER A 166 -3.01 -15.04 -20.95
C SER A 166 -3.87 -14.28 -21.95
N ALA A 167 -4.49 -14.98 -22.90
CA ALA A 167 -5.09 -14.38 -24.07
C ALA A 167 -6.27 -13.47 -23.73
N VAL A 168 -6.35 -12.45 -24.57
CA VAL A 168 -7.39 -11.44 -24.69
C VAL A 168 -7.40 -10.40 -23.56
N PHE A 169 -7.07 -9.19 -23.99
CA PHE A 169 -6.99 -7.90 -23.31
C PHE A 169 -8.20 -7.50 -22.44
N GLU A 170 -9.19 -8.36 -22.20
CA GLU A 170 -10.32 -8.10 -21.30
C GLU A 170 -10.79 -9.33 -20.50
N VAL A 171 -10.32 -10.56 -20.81
CA VAL A 171 -10.80 -11.82 -20.18
C VAL A 171 -9.66 -12.69 -19.63
N GLY A 172 -8.44 -12.59 -20.18
CA GLY A 172 -7.27 -13.36 -19.74
C GLY A 172 -6.82 -12.98 -18.34
N THR A 173 -7.30 -13.69 -17.32
CA THR A 173 -6.93 -13.40 -15.93
C THR A 173 -5.80 -14.34 -15.51
N LEU A 174 -4.75 -13.80 -14.87
CA LEU A 174 -3.79 -14.59 -14.08
C LEU A 174 -4.15 -14.45 -12.61
N LEU A 175 -4.84 -15.44 -12.06
CA LEU A 175 -5.25 -15.42 -10.66
C LEU A 175 -4.21 -16.11 -9.80
N VAL A 176 -3.84 -15.47 -8.69
CA VAL A 176 -2.94 -16.05 -7.70
C VAL A 176 -3.73 -16.30 -6.42
N GLY A 177 -4.15 -17.54 -6.19
CA GLY A 177 -4.94 -17.91 -5.02
C GLY A 177 -6.44 -17.62 -5.20
N TYR A 178 -7.20 -18.64 -5.61
CA TYR A 178 -8.62 -18.46 -5.98
C TYR A 178 -9.60 -18.69 -4.83
N VAL A 179 -9.58 -19.87 -4.19
CA VAL A 179 -10.53 -20.24 -3.13
C VAL A 179 -9.95 -20.10 -1.73
N ALA A 180 -10.81 -20.01 -0.71
CA ALA A 180 -10.41 -19.83 0.69
C ALA A 180 -9.54 -20.93 1.29
N ALA A 181 -9.62 -22.17 0.77
CA ALA A 181 -8.75 -23.26 1.20
C ALA A 181 -7.32 -23.18 0.61
N SER A 182 -7.14 -22.46 -0.49
CA SER A 182 -5.81 -22.23 -1.07
C SER A 182 -5.05 -21.19 -0.25
N SER A 183 -3.71 -21.27 -0.25
CA SER A 183 -2.87 -20.23 0.37
C SER A 183 -1.43 -20.32 -0.10
N SER A 184 -0.66 -19.25 0.09
CA SER A 184 0.79 -19.25 -0.17
C SER A 184 1.17 -19.51 -1.64
N GLY A 185 0.32 -19.09 -2.59
CA GLY A 185 0.65 -19.12 -4.01
C GLY A 185 1.70 -18.06 -4.34
N LYS A 186 2.65 -18.39 -5.21
CA LYS A 186 3.76 -17.52 -5.56
C LYS A 186 3.83 -17.27 -7.06
N VAL A 187 4.02 -16.02 -7.46
CA VAL A 187 4.44 -15.66 -8.81
C VAL A 187 5.72 -14.84 -8.71
N THR A 188 6.73 -15.19 -9.49
CA THR A 188 7.98 -14.42 -9.56
C THR A 188 8.29 -14.11 -11.01
N VAL A 189 8.56 -12.84 -11.29
CA VAL A 189 8.93 -12.33 -12.61
C VAL A 189 10.26 -11.59 -12.46
N CYS A 190 11.31 -12.05 -13.13
CA CYS A 190 12.64 -11.46 -12.95
C CYS A 190 13.52 -11.50 -14.20
N ARG A 191 14.62 -10.73 -14.18
CA ARG A 191 15.71 -10.75 -15.20
C ARG A 191 15.23 -10.61 -16.64
N GLY A 192 14.26 -9.72 -16.89
CA GLY A 192 13.67 -9.49 -18.21
C GLY A 192 12.41 -10.31 -18.49
N GLY A 193 11.95 -11.12 -17.53
CA GLY A 193 10.75 -11.93 -17.67
C GLY A 193 9.52 -11.05 -17.84
N VAL A 194 8.55 -11.51 -18.62
CA VAL A 194 7.35 -10.72 -18.95
C VAL A 194 6.08 -11.53 -18.67
N ILE A 195 5.14 -10.92 -17.96
CA ILE A 195 3.75 -11.38 -17.90
C ILE A 195 2.85 -10.31 -18.49
N ASP A 196 2.12 -10.67 -19.55
CA ASP A 196 1.03 -9.87 -20.10
C ASP A 196 -0.31 -10.57 -19.82
N ALA A 197 -1.20 -9.91 -19.08
CA ALA A 197 -2.51 -10.45 -18.72
C ALA A 197 -3.61 -9.38 -18.79
N GLY A 198 -4.87 -9.76 -18.91
CA GLY A 198 -5.99 -8.85 -18.74
C GLY A 198 -6.11 -8.32 -17.31
N SER A 199 -5.99 -9.20 -16.31
CA SER A 199 -6.04 -8.84 -14.88
C SER A 199 -5.21 -9.78 -14.03
N ILE A 200 -4.72 -9.28 -12.88
CA ILE A 200 -3.97 -10.06 -11.88
C ILE A 200 -4.57 -9.87 -10.48
N PRO A 201 -5.57 -10.68 -10.11
CA PRO A 201 -6.05 -10.77 -8.73
C PRO A 201 -5.09 -11.62 -7.89
N ILE A 202 -4.60 -11.04 -6.79
CA ILE A 202 -3.70 -11.68 -5.82
C ILE A 202 -4.50 -11.92 -4.54
N GLY A 203 -4.83 -13.18 -4.31
CA GLY A 203 -5.65 -13.65 -3.21
C GLY A 203 -7.11 -13.24 -3.33
N ARG A 204 -7.79 -13.69 -4.39
CA ARG A 204 -9.21 -13.36 -4.62
C ARG A 204 -10.10 -13.86 -3.49
N ALA A 205 -9.85 -15.04 -2.94
CA ALA A 205 -10.49 -15.48 -1.69
C ALA A 205 -9.50 -16.14 -0.73
N SER A 206 -8.19 -16.05 -1.00
CA SER A 206 -7.16 -16.82 -0.32
C SER A 206 -6.12 -15.93 0.35
N PRO A 207 -5.51 -16.41 1.46
CA PRO A 207 -4.52 -15.63 2.17
C PRO A 207 -3.07 -15.93 1.73
N ARG A 208 -2.18 -14.99 2.06
CA ARG A 208 -0.72 -15.14 2.01
C ARG A 208 -0.13 -15.40 0.62
N ASN A 209 -0.79 -14.97 -0.44
CA ASN A 209 -0.20 -15.06 -1.79
C ASN A 209 0.83 -13.95 -2.00
N LEU A 210 1.87 -14.26 -2.78
CA LEU A 210 2.99 -13.36 -3.05
C LEU A 210 3.22 -13.26 -4.55
N VAL A 211 3.23 -12.04 -5.06
CA VAL A 211 3.76 -11.73 -6.39
C VAL A 211 5.00 -10.87 -6.22
N THR A 212 6.09 -11.27 -6.85
CA THR A 212 7.36 -10.54 -6.85
C THR A 212 7.77 -10.23 -8.27
N VAL A 213 8.06 -8.96 -8.54
CA VAL A 213 8.64 -8.47 -9.78
C VAL A 213 10.00 -7.88 -9.44
N SER A 214 11.08 -8.52 -9.88
CA SER A 214 12.45 -8.13 -9.52
C SER A 214 13.41 -8.03 -10.70
N ASP A 215 14.50 -7.28 -10.54
CA ASP A 215 15.66 -7.30 -11.44
C ASP A 215 15.34 -7.23 -12.94
N GLY A 216 14.44 -6.33 -13.35
CA GLY A 216 14.05 -6.16 -14.75
C GLY A 216 12.83 -6.96 -15.20
N GLY A 217 12.14 -7.64 -14.28
CA GLY A 217 10.86 -8.30 -14.56
C GLY A 217 9.75 -7.29 -14.89
N ILE A 218 8.82 -7.68 -15.77
CA ILE A 218 7.73 -6.81 -16.21
C ILE A 218 6.39 -7.52 -16.10
N ILE A 219 5.41 -6.85 -15.49
CA ILE A 219 4.01 -7.22 -15.52
C ILE A 219 3.22 -6.11 -16.19
N ARG A 220 2.40 -6.45 -17.19
CA ARG A 220 1.43 -5.54 -17.79
C ARG A 220 0.03 -6.11 -17.67
N THR A 221 -0.88 -5.25 -17.21
CA THR A 221 -2.31 -5.55 -17.22
C THR A 221 -3.10 -4.50 -17.97
N SER A 222 -4.02 -4.93 -18.83
CA SER A 222 -4.94 -4.02 -19.52
C SER A 222 -6.08 -3.52 -18.62
N SER A 223 -6.49 -4.30 -17.62
CA SER A 223 -7.55 -3.95 -16.68
C SER A 223 -6.98 -3.71 -15.28
N TYR A 224 -6.92 -4.71 -14.39
CA TYR A 224 -6.55 -4.44 -13.00
C TYR A 224 -5.51 -5.38 -12.39
N VAL A 225 -4.76 -4.85 -11.43
CA VAL A 225 -4.01 -5.59 -10.42
C VAL A 225 -4.73 -5.41 -9.09
N GLY A 226 -5.13 -6.51 -8.45
CA GLY A 226 -5.95 -6.46 -7.24
C GLY A 226 -5.36 -7.30 -6.12
N ILE A 227 -4.78 -6.67 -5.11
CA ILE A 227 -4.22 -7.34 -3.93
C ILE A 227 -5.32 -7.50 -2.90
N GLY A 228 -5.89 -8.68 -2.78
CA GLY A 228 -7.04 -8.92 -1.91
C GLY A 228 -8.30 -8.15 -2.37
N ARG A 229 -8.53 -8.05 -3.68
CA ARG A 229 -9.80 -7.54 -4.21
C ARG A 229 -10.79 -8.70 -4.35
N VAL A 230 -11.97 -8.56 -3.77
CA VAL A 230 -13.06 -9.55 -3.83
C VAL A 230 -14.35 -8.83 -4.17
N SER A 231 -15.36 -9.60 -4.59
CA SER A 231 -16.79 -9.33 -4.35
C SER A 231 -17.31 -10.45 -3.44
N GLY A 232 -17.45 -10.21 -2.14
CA GLY A 232 -18.24 -11.08 -1.24
C GLY A 232 -17.63 -12.36 -0.60
N ASN A 233 -16.30 -12.57 -0.56
CA ASN A 233 -15.70 -13.75 0.11
C ASN A 233 -14.65 -13.43 1.21
N ASN A 234 -14.64 -14.26 2.26
CA ASN A 234 -14.04 -13.98 3.58
C ASN A 234 -12.54 -14.30 3.78
N GLY A 235 -11.80 -14.77 2.77
CA GLY A 235 -10.44 -15.33 2.99
C GLY A 235 -9.25 -14.47 2.53
N SER A 236 -9.48 -13.33 1.87
CA SER A 236 -8.43 -12.51 1.28
C SER A 236 -7.69 -11.68 2.33
N SER A 237 -6.54 -12.16 2.78
CA SER A 237 -5.72 -11.47 3.78
C SER A 237 -4.23 -11.72 3.59
N SER A 238 -3.40 -10.79 4.02
CA SER A 238 -1.93 -10.94 3.98
C SER A 238 -1.36 -11.21 2.58
N ASN A 239 -2.04 -10.78 1.51
CA ASN A 239 -1.53 -10.91 0.15
C ASN A 239 -0.57 -9.76 -0.15
N THR A 240 0.50 -10.02 -0.90
CA THR A 240 1.57 -9.06 -1.12
C THR A 240 1.96 -8.99 -2.60
N LEU A 241 2.08 -7.77 -3.12
CA LEU A 241 2.82 -7.47 -4.35
C LEU A 241 4.10 -6.73 -3.98
N VAL A 242 5.24 -7.26 -4.41
CA VAL A 242 6.56 -6.63 -4.29
C VAL A 242 7.07 -6.29 -5.67
N VAL A 243 7.45 -5.04 -5.89
CA VAL A 243 8.13 -4.56 -7.11
C VAL A 243 9.45 -3.96 -6.66
N THR A 244 10.56 -4.65 -6.95
CA THR A 244 11.89 -4.30 -6.44
C THR A 244 12.95 -4.42 -7.54
N GLY A 245 14.10 -3.79 -7.38
CA GLY A 245 15.24 -3.94 -8.28
C GLY A 245 15.14 -3.06 -9.55
N PRO A 246 16.29 -2.68 -10.13
CA PRO A 246 16.33 -1.85 -11.32
C PRO A 246 15.60 -2.47 -12.51
N GLY A 247 14.87 -1.64 -13.26
CA GLY A 247 14.15 -2.05 -14.48
C GLY A 247 12.86 -2.83 -14.24
N SER A 248 12.53 -3.19 -12.99
CA SER A 248 11.28 -3.87 -12.66
C SER A 248 10.08 -2.96 -12.81
N LEU A 249 9.04 -3.45 -13.50
CA LEU A 249 7.89 -2.64 -13.86
C LEU A 249 6.56 -3.40 -13.69
N VAL A 250 5.60 -2.77 -13.01
CA VAL A 250 4.18 -3.16 -13.06
C VAL A 250 3.38 -2.04 -13.69
N VAL A 251 2.64 -2.34 -14.76
CA VAL A 251 1.70 -1.42 -15.41
C VAL A 251 0.27 -1.95 -15.25
N SER A 252 -0.64 -1.10 -14.77
CA SER A 252 -2.07 -1.44 -14.67
C SER A 252 -2.97 -0.25 -14.94
N ALA A 253 -4.17 -0.50 -15.49
CA ALA A 253 -5.20 0.54 -15.54
C ALA A 253 -5.77 0.80 -14.14
N TYR A 254 -6.14 -0.26 -13.42
CA TYR A 254 -6.62 -0.15 -12.04
C TYR A 254 -5.71 -0.90 -11.06
N LEU A 255 -5.43 -0.33 -9.89
CA LEU A 255 -4.61 -0.93 -8.85
C LEU A 255 -5.32 -0.81 -7.50
N TYR A 256 -5.66 -1.95 -6.92
CA TYR A 256 -6.38 -2.03 -5.65
C TYR A 256 -5.56 -2.81 -4.62
N VAL A 257 -5.40 -2.25 -3.43
CA VAL A 257 -4.76 -2.89 -2.28
C VAL A 257 -5.77 -3.01 -1.15
N GLY A 258 -6.27 -4.22 -0.90
CA GLY A 258 -7.33 -4.49 0.05
C GLY A 258 -8.68 -3.93 -0.39
N GLY A 259 -9.16 -4.25 -1.60
CA GLY A 259 -10.44 -3.72 -2.11
C GLY A 259 -11.66 -4.05 -1.23
N GLU A 260 -11.82 -5.31 -0.83
CA GLU A 260 -12.90 -5.79 0.07
C GLU A 260 -12.38 -6.80 1.11
N SER A 261 -11.07 -6.83 1.30
CA SER A 261 -10.39 -7.82 2.14
C SER A 261 -10.53 -7.54 3.63
N ARG A 262 -10.38 -8.58 4.46
CA ARG A 262 -10.43 -8.43 5.92
C ARG A 262 -9.21 -7.67 6.45
N THR A 263 -7.98 -8.12 6.17
CA THR A 263 -6.77 -7.54 6.78
C THR A 263 -5.48 -7.72 5.99
N GLY A 264 -4.58 -6.74 6.07
CA GLY A 264 -3.13 -7.00 5.93
C GLY A 264 -2.57 -7.12 4.52
N ASN A 265 -3.28 -6.68 3.48
CA ASN A 265 -2.74 -6.72 2.12
C ASN A 265 -1.70 -5.62 1.90
N LYS A 266 -0.68 -5.90 1.09
CA LYS A 266 0.52 -5.07 0.99
C LYS A 266 0.91 -4.81 -0.45
N LEU A 267 1.20 -3.55 -0.76
CA LEU A 267 1.96 -3.13 -1.92
C LEU A 267 3.32 -2.62 -1.45
N ILE A 268 4.40 -3.17 -1.97
CA ILE A 268 5.77 -2.75 -1.68
C ILE A 268 6.45 -2.40 -2.99
N VAL A 269 6.95 -1.16 -3.11
CA VAL A 269 7.75 -0.68 -4.24
C VAL A 269 9.10 -0.25 -3.69
N ALA A 270 10.17 -0.93 -4.09
CA ALA A 270 11.49 -0.77 -3.47
C ALA A 270 12.63 -0.79 -4.49
N ASP A 271 13.83 -0.38 -4.07
CA ASP A 271 15.11 -0.65 -4.74
C ASP A 271 15.13 -0.33 -6.25
N GLY A 272 14.51 0.79 -6.64
CA GLY A 272 14.41 1.25 -8.04
C GLY A 272 13.28 0.64 -8.87
N GLY A 273 12.46 -0.24 -8.30
CA GLY A 273 11.26 -0.78 -8.93
C GLY A 273 10.20 0.30 -9.21
N VAL A 274 9.40 0.09 -10.25
CA VAL A 274 8.42 1.06 -10.74
C VAL A 274 7.03 0.45 -10.83
N VAL A 275 6.04 1.15 -10.29
CA VAL A 275 4.61 0.86 -10.50
C VAL A 275 3.98 2.03 -11.22
N SER A 276 3.31 1.77 -12.33
CA SER A 276 2.57 2.76 -13.11
C SER A 276 1.10 2.36 -13.18
N ASN A 277 0.26 3.15 -12.54
CA ASN A 277 -1.18 3.03 -12.57
C ASN A 277 -1.81 4.22 -13.32
N ILE A 278 -2.63 3.92 -14.33
CA ILE A 278 -3.11 4.96 -15.26
C ILE A 278 -4.58 5.38 -15.07
N ASN A 279 -5.33 4.78 -14.14
CA ASN A 279 -6.76 5.11 -13.92
C ASN A 279 -7.18 5.20 -12.45
N THR A 280 -7.50 4.09 -11.77
CA THR A 280 -7.84 4.16 -10.33
C THR A 280 -6.77 3.49 -9.50
N PHE A 281 -6.24 4.24 -8.54
CA PHE A 281 -5.41 3.73 -7.47
C PHE A 281 -6.18 3.77 -6.14
N SER A 282 -6.29 2.63 -5.48
CA SER A 282 -6.94 2.55 -4.17
C SER A 282 -6.19 1.65 -3.20
N VAL A 283 -5.90 2.17 -2.01
CA VAL A 283 -5.43 1.41 -0.86
C VAL A 283 -6.52 1.44 0.19
N GLY A 284 -6.90 0.29 0.75
CA GLY A 284 -7.97 0.16 1.72
C GLY A 284 -9.35 0.50 1.13
N GLY A 285 -10.04 -0.45 0.50
CA GLY A 285 -11.41 -0.26 0.02
C GLY A 285 -12.48 -0.42 1.11
N LEU A 286 -13.74 -0.65 0.69
CA LEU A 286 -14.96 -0.45 1.50
C LEU A 286 -14.94 -1.00 2.92
N THR A 287 -14.32 -2.15 3.16
CA THR A 287 -14.26 -2.81 4.48
C THR A 287 -12.85 -3.20 4.91
N SER A 288 -11.83 -2.71 4.20
CA SER A 288 -10.46 -3.15 4.42
C SER A 288 -9.86 -2.60 5.69
N ARG A 289 -9.11 -3.46 6.39
CA ARG A 289 -8.37 -3.08 7.58
C ARG A 289 -6.88 -3.34 7.41
N ARG A 290 -6.03 -2.50 7.99
CA ARG A 290 -4.58 -2.77 8.08
C ARG A 290 -3.91 -3.09 6.73
N SER A 291 -4.44 -2.53 5.62
CA SER A 291 -3.76 -2.61 4.34
C SER A 291 -2.57 -1.64 4.36
N MET A 292 -1.52 -1.96 3.61
CA MET A 292 -0.27 -1.24 3.67
C MET A 292 0.26 -0.92 2.28
N MET A 293 0.77 0.29 2.11
CA MET A 293 1.58 0.68 0.96
C MET A 293 2.93 1.17 1.46
N VAL A 294 4.02 0.64 0.90
CA VAL A 294 5.38 1.09 1.19
C VAL A 294 6.09 1.41 -0.12
N ILE A 295 6.66 2.61 -0.19
CA ILE A 295 7.55 3.05 -1.27
C ILE A 295 8.88 3.43 -0.62
N THR A 296 9.93 2.67 -0.91
CA THR A 296 11.22 2.79 -0.22
C THR A 296 12.43 2.60 -1.13
N ASN A 297 13.63 2.94 -0.64
CA ASN A 297 14.91 2.67 -1.31
C ASN A 297 14.94 3.04 -2.81
N GLY A 298 14.37 4.18 -3.21
CA GLY A 298 14.36 4.63 -4.60
C GLY A 298 13.22 4.06 -5.47
N GLY A 299 12.28 3.32 -4.87
CA GLY A 299 11.07 2.85 -5.55
C GLY A 299 10.16 3.99 -5.99
N LYS A 300 9.41 3.79 -7.08
CA LYS A 300 8.57 4.84 -7.67
C LYS A 300 7.16 4.35 -7.98
N LEU A 301 6.16 5.08 -7.49
CA LEU A 301 4.76 4.88 -7.81
C LEU A 301 4.25 6.08 -8.62
N PHE A 302 3.75 5.81 -9.82
CA PHE A 302 3.04 6.77 -10.65
C PHE A 302 1.57 6.39 -10.67
N THR A 303 0.71 7.33 -10.31
CA THR A 303 -0.74 7.16 -10.33
C THR A 303 -1.36 8.34 -11.07
N SER A 304 -2.43 8.11 -11.82
CA SER A 304 -3.29 9.14 -12.38
C SER A 304 -4.75 8.82 -12.08
N GLY A 305 -5.68 9.69 -12.49
CA GLY A 305 -7.12 9.48 -12.33
C GLY A 305 -7.58 9.57 -10.88
N THR A 306 -8.36 8.57 -10.43
CA THR A 306 -8.92 8.55 -9.07
C THR A 306 -7.94 7.96 -8.09
N ILE A 307 -7.54 8.73 -7.07
CA ILE A 307 -6.53 8.33 -6.09
C ILE A 307 -7.13 8.33 -4.69
N SER A 308 -7.33 7.14 -4.14
CA SER A 308 -7.91 6.96 -2.81
C SER A 308 -6.98 6.17 -1.90
N PHE A 309 -6.34 6.86 -0.96
CA PHE A 309 -5.64 6.20 0.12
C PHE A 309 -6.56 6.08 1.34
N ALA A 310 -6.79 4.84 1.78
CA ALA A 310 -7.80 4.49 2.76
C ALA A 310 -9.22 4.94 2.36
N GLY A 311 -9.70 4.42 1.23
CA GLY A 311 -11.07 4.63 0.76
C GLY A 311 -12.16 3.92 1.57
N GLY A 312 -13.43 4.22 1.25
CA GLY A 312 -14.60 3.60 1.90
C GLY A 312 -14.60 3.67 3.43
N SER A 313 -15.07 2.61 4.11
CA SER A 313 -15.06 2.50 5.58
C SER A 313 -13.79 1.81 6.10
N SER A 314 -12.64 2.05 5.46
CA SER A 314 -11.38 1.39 5.82
C SER A 314 -10.85 1.81 7.20
N LEU A 315 -10.14 0.88 7.86
CA LEU A 315 -9.62 1.09 9.22
C LEU A 315 -8.13 0.78 9.33
N SER A 316 -7.36 1.67 9.94
CA SER A 316 -5.95 1.42 10.25
C SER A 316 -5.08 1.10 9.03
N THR A 317 -5.40 1.65 7.86
CA THR A 317 -4.60 1.53 6.64
C THR A 317 -3.38 2.45 6.74
N THR A 318 -2.19 1.96 6.39
CA THR A 318 -0.93 2.69 6.53
C THR A 318 -0.17 2.84 5.22
N GLY A 319 0.38 4.02 5.01
CA GLY A 319 1.15 4.40 3.82
C GLY A 319 2.48 4.97 4.27
N LEU A 320 3.57 4.49 3.67
CA LEU A 320 4.91 4.95 4.00
C LEU A 320 5.68 5.23 2.71
N ILE A 321 6.14 6.47 2.56
CA ILE A 321 7.04 6.90 1.50
C ILE A 321 8.32 7.35 2.18
N THR A 322 9.39 6.57 2.04
CA THR A 322 10.64 6.76 2.82
C THR A 322 11.90 6.51 2.00
N GLY A 323 13.00 7.15 2.36
CA GLY A 323 14.31 6.96 1.74
C GLY A 323 14.53 7.80 0.48
N ALA A 324 15.80 8.10 0.22
CA ALA A 324 16.20 8.93 -0.90
C ALA A 324 15.76 8.34 -2.25
N GLY A 325 15.22 9.19 -3.13
CA GLY A 325 14.75 8.81 -4.46
C GLY A 325 13.40 8.10 -4.48
N SER A 326 12.83 7.74 -3.32
CA SER A 326 11.50 7.16 -3.22
C SER A 326 10.43 8.20 -3.53
N MET A 327 9.51 7.88 -4.45
CA MET A 327 8.56 8.87 -4.95
C MET A 327 7.17 8.28 -5.17
N TRP A 328 6.16 9.03 -4.75
CA TRP A 328 4.79 8.89 -5.24
C TRP A 328 4.38 10.13 -6.04
N ASN A 329 4.18 9.93 -7.34
CA ASN A 329 3.67 10.95 -8.24
C ASN A 329 2.18 10.73 -8.49
N LEU A 330 1.36 11.72 -8.13
CA LEU A 330 -0.11 11.64 -8.22
C LEU A 330 -0.68 12.06 -9.57
N GLY A 331 0.15 12.44 -10.55
CA GLY A 331 -0.33 12.69 -11.91
C GLY A 331 -1.43 13.78 -11.99
N ASN A 332 -1.38 14.76 -11.10
CA ASN A 332 -2.39 15.81 -10.91
C ASN A 332 -3.77 15.30 -10.41
N GLY A 333 -3.81 14.13 -9.78
CA GLY A 333 -5.00 13.60 -9.12
C GLY A 333 -5.22 14.21 -7.72
N VAL A 334 -6.46 14.13 -7.25
CA VAL A 334 -6.83 14.49 -5.87
C VAL A 334 -6.54 13.30 -4.97
N LEU A 335 -5.72 13.49 -3.92
CA LEU A 335 -5.52 12.49 -2.88
C LEU A 335 -6.64 12.60 -1.85
N THR A 336 -7.53 11.61 -1.81
CA THR A 336 -8.40 11.42 -0.65
C THR A 336 -7.71 10.51 0.35
N LEU A 337 -7.40 11.04 1.54
CA LEU A 337 -6.76 10.35 2.65
C LEU A 337 -7.80 10.10 3.75
N GLY A 338 -8.22 8.84 3.87
CA GLY A 338 -9.10 8.40 4.95
C GLY A 338 -10.56 8.82 4.74
N SER A 339 -11.32 7.94 4.08
CA SER A 339 -12.79 7.97 4.15
C SER A 339 -13.30 7.23 5.39
N GLY A 340 -12.51 6.32 5.96
CA GLY A 340 -12.80 5.64 7.22
C GLY A 340 -12.01 6.24 8.39
N THR A 341 -11.57 5.40 9.33
CA THR A 341 -11.01 5.85 10.62
C THR A 341 -9.60 5.33 10.89
N ASN A 342 -8.78 6.10 11.62
CA ASN A 342 -7.42 5.72 12.04
C ASN A 342 -6.44 5.40 10.91
N ASN A 343 -6.58 6.02 9.73
CA ASN A 343 -5.65 5.79 8.62
C ASN A 343 -4.49 6.77 8.66
N LEU A 344 -3.31 6.33 8.23
CA LEU A 344 -2.08 7.11 8.38
C LEU A 344 -1.24 7.08 7.10
N LEU A 345 -0.92 8.24 6.57
CA LEU A 345 0.07 8.41 5.50
C LEU A 345 1.31 9.13 6.05
N GLN A 346 2.48 8.50 5.89
CA GLN A 346 3.76 9.04 6.34
C GLN A 346 4.70 9.26 5.15
N ILE A 347 5.32 10.43 5.13
CA ILE A 347 6.33 10.84 4.16
C ILE A 347 7.57 11.23 4.96
N GLU A 348 8.64 10.46 4.85
CA GLU A 348 9.80 10.59 5.73
C GLU A 348 11.12 10.28 5.04
N ASP A 349 12.25 10.57 5.70
CA ASP A 349 13.61 10.24 5.24
C ASP A 349 13.88 10.62 3.77
N SER A 350 13.53 11.86 3.40
CA SER A 350 13.64 12.37 2.01
C SER A 350 12.72 11.72 0.97
N GLY A 351 11.70 10.98 1.41
CA GLY A 351 10.61 10.52 0.56
C GLY A 351 9.84 11.70 -0.03
N LEU A 352 9.34 11.53 -1.26
CA LEU A 352 8.69 12.59 -2.03
C LEU A 352 7.27 12.19 -2.46
N VAL A 353 6.30 13.03 -2.13
CA VAL A 353 4.96 13.00 -2.72
C VAL A 353 4.75 14.26 -3.54
N THR A 354 4.38 14.12 -4.81
CA THR A 354 4.35 15.25 -5.75
C THR A 354 3.25 15.14 -6.78
N ASN A 355 3.01 16.24 -7.50
CA ASN A 355 1.95 16.40 -8.49
C ASN A 355 0.58 16.00 -7.94
N ALA A 356 0.31 16.28 -6.66
CA ALA A 356 -1.05 16.24 -6.16
C ALA A 356 -1.79 17.49 -6.64
N ASN A 357 -3.03 17.33 -7.09
CA ASN A 357 -3.93 18.47 -7.23
C ASN A 357 -4.32 18.93 -5.82
N ALA A 358 -5.29 18.28 -5.19
CA ALA A 358 -5.66 18.55 -3.81
C ALA A 358 -5.27 17.39 -2.87
N ILE A 359 -5.02 17.72 -1.60
CA ILE A 359 -4.93 16.75 -0.50
C ILE A 359 -6.16 16.93 0.40
N ARG A 360 -6.96 15.87 0.55
CA ARG A 360 -8.17 15.87 1.39
C ARG A 360 -8.04 14.82 2.48
N ILE A 361 -7.71 15.26 3.69
CA ILE A 361 -7.63 14.40 4.87
C ILE A 361 -9.01 14.36 5.51
N GLY A 362 -9.55 13.18 5.79
CA GLY A 362 -10.90 13.05 6.31
C GLY A 362 -11.93 13.39 5.24
N PHE A 363 -12.00 12.59 4.18
CA PHE A 363 -12.81 12.89 2.98
C PHE A 363 -14.33 12.69 3.18
N SER A 364 -14.75 11.88 4.16
CA SER A 364 -16.15 11.52 4.37
C SER A 364 -16.67 11.98 5.73
N ALA A 365 -18.00 12.05 5.87
CA ALA A 365 -18.65 12.43 7.13
C ALA A 365 -18.39 11.46 8.30
N THR A 366 -17.90 10.25 8.02
CA THR A 366 -17.51 9.28 9.06
C THR A 366 -16.01 9.26 9.31
N ALA A 367 -15.25 10.07 8.58
CA ALA A 367 -13.81 10.02 8.60
C ALA A 367 -13.26 10.68 9.86
N ARG A 368 -12.70 9.85 10.74
CA ARG A 368 -12.14 10.30 12.01
C ARG A 368 -10.69 9.86 12.17
N THR A 369 -9.92 10.64 12.94
CA THR A 369 -8.57 10.25 13.38
C THR A 369 -7.64 9.82 12.25
N ASN A 370 -7.82 10.36 11.04
CA ASN A 370 -6.90 10.14 9.95
C ASN A 370 -5.72 11.11 10.04
N GLY A 371 -4.53 10.63 9.72
CA GLY A 371 -3.28 11.37 9.90
C GLY A 371 -2.46 11.46 8.61
N LEU A 372 -1.88 12.63 8.38
CA LEU A 372 -0.77 12.85 7.47
C LEU A 372 0.46 13.26 8.29
N ILE A 373 1.60 12.60 8.10
CA ILE A 373 2.86 13.00 8.71
C ILE A 373 3.89 13.25 7.62
N VAL A 374 4.52 14.42 7.65
CA VAL A 374 5.69 14.78 6.86
C VAL A 374 6.84 15.04 7.82
N SER A 375 7.84 14.16 7.84
CA SER A 375 8.91 14.20 8.84
C SER A 375 10.29 13.91 8.25
N ARG A 376 11.37 14.16 9.01
CA ARG A 376 12.73 13.70 8.69
C ARG A 376 13.17 14.00 7.24
N GLY A 377 12.86 15.18 6.72
CA GLY A 377 13.24 15.60 5.37
C GLY A 377 12.27 15.19 4.25
N GLY A 378 11.14 14.54 4.59
CA GLY A 378 10.08 14.21 3.65
C GLY A 378 9.44 15.46 3.01
N ARG A 379 8.98 15.33 1.77
CA ARG A 379 8.42 16.48 1.02
C ARG A 379 7.09 16.14 0.37
N LEU A 380 6.13 17.05 0.50
CA LEU A 380 4.81 16.98 -0.08
C LEU A 380 4.53 18.23 -0.91
N TYR A 381 4.15 18.03 -2.18
CA TYR A 381 3.78 19.12 -3.09
C TYR A 381 2.35 18.93 -3.60
N SER A 382 1.51 19.93 -3.37
CA SER A 382 0.14 20.03 -3.89
C SER A 382 -0.05 21.31 -4.71
N LYS A 383 -1.01 21.31 -5.65
CA LYS A 383 -1.28 22.42 -6.59
C LYS A 383 -2.76 22.80 -6.68
N GLY A 384 -3.55 22.39 -5.70
CA GLY A 384 -4.98 22.69 -5.59
C GLY A 384 -5.38 22.75 -4.12
N ALA A 385 -6.55 23.36 -3.89
CA ALA A 385 -7.07 23.59 -2.55
C ALA A 385 -7.11 22.31 -1.70
N SER A 386 -6.43 22.34 -0.57
CA SER A 386 -6.26 21.21 0.35
C SER A 386 -7.02 21.43 1.66
N SER A 387 -7.37 20.35 2.33
CA SER A 387 -8.20 20.40 3.53
C SER A 387 -7.88 19.30 4.53
N ILE A 388 -7.95 19.62 5.82
CA ILE A 388 -7.91 18.69 6.93
C ILE A 388 -9.30 18.65 7.56
N GLY A 389 -10.01 17.53 7.46
CA GLY A 389 -11.45 17.47 7.73
C GLY A 389 -12.26 18.08 6.58
N TYR A 390 -12.31 17.41 5.43
CA TYR A 390 -12.87 17.96 4.18
C TYR A 390 -14.39 18.16 4.22
N THR A 391 -15.15 17.20 4.75
CA THR A 391 -16.62 17.25 4.80
C THR A 391 -17.14 17.53 6.19
N SER A 392 -18.35 18.10 6.29
CA SER A 392 -19.13 18.05 7.52
C SER A 392 -19.26 16.60 8.01
N GLY A 393 -18.90 16.36 9.26
CA GLY A 393 -18.76 15.02 9.89
C GLY A 393 -17.32 14.55 10.09
N ALA A 394 -16.36 15.04 9.29
CA ALA A 394 -14.96 14.65 9.42
C ALA A 394 -14.31 15.35 10.63
N ALA A 395 -13.99 14.59 11.67
CA ALA A 395 -13.49 15.10 12.95
C ALA A 395 -12.15 14.47 13.34
N ASP A 396 -11.39 15.11 14.20
CA ASP A 396 -10.13 14.58 14.75
C ASP A 396 -9.08 14.20 13.70
N ASN A 397 -9.16 14.73 12.48
CA ASN A 397 -8.15 14.47 11.44
C ASN A 397 -6.96 15.41 11.64
N SER A 398 -5.75 14.93 11.38
CA SER A 398 -4.54 15.69 11.65
C SER A 398 -3.56 15.69 10.48
N ALA A 399 -2.83 16.78 10.34
CA ALA A 399 -1.57 16.82 9.60
C ALA A 399 -0.44 17.28 10.52
N LEU A 400 0.70 16.62 10.45
CA LEU A 400 1.91 16.97 11.19
C LEU A 400 3.06 17.18 10.18
N VAL A 401 3.68 18.35 10.21
CA VAL A 401 4.91 18.64 9.46
C VAL A 401 6.01 18.95 10.47
N ILE A 402 6.99 18.05 10.60
CA ILE A 402 7.94 18.08 11.71
C ILE A 402 9.40 17.89 11.30
N GLY A 403 10.27 18.69 11.88
CA GLY A 403 11.71 18.51 11.82
C GLY A 403 12.36 18.99 10.52
N MET A 404 13.68 18.87 10.47
CA MET A 404 14.52 19.51 9.46
C MET A 404 14.26 18.98 8.05
N GLY A 405 14.13 19.89 7.10
CA GLY A 405 13.92 19.58 5.69
C GLY A 405 12.51 19.11 5.33
N SER A 406 11.66 18.86 6.33
CA SER A 406 10.26 18.47 6.14
C SER A 406 9.46 19.63 5.57
N LEU A 407 8.72 19.37 4.48
CA LEU A 407 8.05 20.42 3.72
C LEU A 407 6.69 19.97 3.21
N TRP A 408 5.67 20.80 3.43
CA TRP A 408 4.44 20.80 2.64
C TRP A 408 4.30 22.13 1.89
N ASP A 409 4.45 22.06 0.57
CA ASP A 409 4.29 23.20 -0.34
C ASP A 409 2.95 23.09 -1.08
N LEU A 410 2.12 24.12 -0.99
CA LEU A 410 0.79 24.18 -1.61
C LEU A 410 0.76 24.92 -2.96
N GLY A 411 1.89 25.42 -3.46
CA GLY A 411 1.99 26.01 -4.79
C GLY A 411 1.24 27.35 -4.95
N GLY A 412 0.73 27.95 -3.87
CA GLY A 412 -0.10 29.16 -3.86
C GLY A 412 -1.57 28.92 -3.55
N GLU A 413 -1.96 27.69 -3.23
CA GLU A 413 -3.36 27.27 -3.10
C GLU A 413 -3.88 27.28 -1.67
N ASN A 414 -5.20 27.21 -1.53
CA ASN A 414 -5.86 27.35 -0.23
C ASN A 414 -5.65 26.11 0.66
N LEU A 415 -5.56 26.36 1.96
CA LEU A 415 -5.55 25.34 3.00
C LEU A 415 -6.66 25.61 4.01
N THR A 416 -7.53 24.63 4.21
CA THR A 416 -8.58 24.69 5.23
C THR A 416 -8.34 23.65 6.32
N VAL A 417 -8.35 24.07 7.58
CA VAL A 417 -8.35 23.18 8.76
C VAL A 417 -9.75 23.17 9.35
N GLY A 418 -10.46 22.07 9.13
CA GLY A 418 -11.84 21.81 9.52
C GLY A 418 -12.86 22.23 8.46
N ALA A 419 -13.90 21.43 8.26
CA ALA A 419 -15.13 21.88 7.64
C ALA A 419 -15.96 22.65 8.68
N ALA A 420 -16.75 23.63 8.24
CA ALA A 420 -17.66 24.35 9.14
C ALA A 420 -18.51 23.33 9.91
N THR A 421 -18.55 23.49 11.24
CA THR A 421 -19.34 22.74 12.24
C THR A 421 -18.79 21.42 12.81
N MET A 422 -17.54 21.01 12.53
CA MET A 422 -16.96 19.83 13.20
C MET A 422 -15.63 20.10 13.91
N PRO A 423 -15.47 19.64 15.16
CA PRO A 423 -14.31 19.94 15.97
C PRO A 423 -13.12 19.00 15.73
N GLY A 424 -11.97 19.41 16.25
CA GLY A 424 -10.84 18.52 16.52
C GLY A 424 -9.89 18.27 15.35
N ASN A 425 -10.16 18.80 14.15
CA ASN A 425 -9.17 18.72 13.09
C ASN A 425 -8.01 19.67 13.39
N SER A 426 -6.79 19.25 13.04
CA SER A 426 -5.60 20.00 13.40
C SER A 426 -4.50 19.99 12.34
N LEU A 427 -3.79 21.10 12.26
CA LEU A 427 -2.50 21.20 11.59
C LEU A 427 -1.43 21.49 12.64
N THR A 428 -0.42 20.64 12.73
CA THR A 428 0.75 20.84 13.60
C THR A 428 2.00 21.02 12.77
N ILE A 429 2.77 22.08 13.07
CA ILE A 429 4.06 22.36 12.45
C ILE A 429 5.10 22.50 13.56
N ASP A 430 6.02 21.55 13.64
CA ASP A 430 6.91 21.38 14.79
C ASP A 430 8.40 21.34 14.38
N GLY A 431 9.27 21.73 15.30
CA GLY A 431 10.70 21.89 15.06
C GLY A 431 10.96 22.81 13.87
N THR A 432 11.79 22.40 12.91
CA THR A 432 12.09 23.17 11.70
C THR A 432 11.24 22.77 10.48
N GLY A 433 10.08 22.15 10.74
CA GLY A 433 9.10 21.81 9.69
C GLY A 433 8.51 23.06 9.04
N ARG A 434 8.15 22.97 7.76
CA ARG A 434 7.64 24.12 6.98
C ARG A 434 6.37 23.77 6.22
N VAL A 435 5.37 24.63 6.34
CA VAL A 435 4.21 24.69 5.44
C VAL A 435 4.28 26.01 4.70
N GLU A 436 4.39 26.00 3.39
CA GLU A 436 4.64 27.22 2.62
C GLU A 436 3.80 27.34 1.37
N ARG A 437 3.81 28.56 0.81
CA ARG A 437 3.06 28.93 -0.38
C ARG A 437 1.57 28.57 -0.22
N VAL A 438 1.00 28.81 0.95
CA VAL A 438 -0.44 28.75 1.14
C VAL A 438 -1.04 30.01 0.53
N GLY A 439 -2.10 29.90 -0.28
CA GLY A 439 -2.86 31.04 -0.79
C GLY A 439 -3.63 31.70 0.34
N LEU A 440 -4.78 31.12 0.69
CA LEU A 440 -5.54 31.43 1.89
C LEU A 440 -5.47 30.27 2.89
N LEU A 441 -5.03 30.57 4.12
CA LEU A 441 -5.23 29.68 5.27
C LEU A 441 -6.58 29.99 5.93
N THR A 442 -7.42 28.99 6.10
CA THR A 442 -8.64 29.08 6.94
C THR A 442 -8.56 28.07 8.07
N VAL A 443 -8.73 28.53 9.31
CA VAL A 443 -8.94 27.64 10.47
C VAL A 443 -10.38 27.82 10.92
N ALA A 444 -11.17 26.76 10.78
CA ALA A 444 -12.59 26.77 11.11
C ALA A 444 -12.83 26.72 12.62
N THR A 445 -14.04 27.08 13.04
CA THR A 445 -14.52 26.95 14.43
C THR A 445 -14.21 25.56 15.00
N ASP A 446 -13.75 25.49 16.25
CA ASP A 446 -13.38 24.27 16.99
C ASP A 446 -12.24 23.43 16.38
N ASN A 447 -11.45 24.00 15.47
CA ASN A 447 -10.28 23.37 14.88
C ASN A 447 -9.00 24.10 15.27
N THR A 448 -7.86 23.42 15.16
CA THR A 448 -6.61 23.89 15.79
C THR A 448 -5.46 24.05 14.80
N LEU A 449 -4.76 25.18 14.87
CA LEU A 449 -3.43 25.36 14.30
C LEU A 449 -2.39 25.31 15.44
N ASN A 450 -1.50 24.33 15.40
CA ASN A 450 -0.42 24.15 16.36
C ASN A 450 0.93 24.55 15.73
N MET A 451 1.52 25.63 16.23
CA MET A 451 2.80 26.18 15.78
C MET A 451 3.86 25.89 16.85
N TRP A 452 4.50 24.72 16.75
CA TRP A 452 5.34 24.15 17.81
C TRP A 452 6.85 24.38 17.64
N GLY A 453 7.20 25.33 16.79
CA GLY A 453 8.58 25.63 16.41
C GLY A 453 8.69 25.86 14.92
N GLY A 454 7.79 25.27 14.11
CA GLY A 454 7.87 25.36 12.66
C GLY A 454 7.33 26.66 12.09
N THR A 455 7.41 26.79 10.76
CA THR A 455 6.98 28.01 10.04
C THR A 455 5.82 27.72 9.10
N LEU A 456 4.83 28.62 9.09
CA LEU A 456 3.77 28.67 8.09
C LEU A 456 3.86 29.97 7.30
N VAL A 457 3.88 29.88 5.96
CA VAL A 457 3.80 31.05 5.07
C VAL A 457 2.53 31.00 4.22
N ALA A 458 1.67 32.01 4.39
CA ALA A 458 0.42 32.17 3.67
C ALA A 458 0.34 33.52 2.94
N GLY A 459 -0.45 33.60 1.87
CA GLY A 459 -0.82 34.85 1.23
C GLY A 459 -1.82 35.64 2.09
N GLN A 460 -2.78 34.93 2.68
CA GLN A 460 -3.82 35.41 3.59
C GLN A 460 -4.08 34.38 4.68
N ALA A 461 -4.59 34.82 5.83
CA ALA A 461 -5.01 33.91 6.89
C ALA A 461 -6.28 34.41 7.60
N THR A 462 -7.21 33.49 7.84
CA THR A 462 -8.48 33.73 8.53
C THR A 462 -8.69 32.68 9.62
N PHE A 463 -8.89 33.13 10.84
CA PHE A 463 -9.31 32.30 11.96
C PHE A 463 -10.78 32.61 12.28
N GLN A 464 -11.63 31.60 12.22
CA GLN A 464 -13.05 31.75 12.56
C GLN A 464 -13.24 31.83 14.08
N ASP A 465 -14.39 32.36 14.52
CA ASP A 465 -14.72 32.32 15.94
C ASP A 465 -14.74 30.87 16.47
N GLY A 466 -14.22 30.66 17.67
CA GLY A 466 -13.98 29.33 18.25
C GLY A 466 -12.80 28.53 17.67
N ALA A 467 -12.11 28.99 16.61
CA ALA A 467 -10.84 28.37 16.18
C ALA A 467 -9.78 28.49 17.29
N GLN A 468 -8.76 27.62 17.29
CA GLN A 468 -7.65 27.70 18.25
C GLN A 468 -6.30 27.83 17.56
N SER A 469 -5.48 28.78 18.03
CA SER A 469 -4.08 28.92 17.63
C SER A 469 -3.16 28.66 18.81
N VAL A 470 -2.38 27.59 18.76
CA VAL A 470 -1.46 27.19 19.83
C VAL A 470 -0.03 27.49 19.40
N PHE A 471 0.72 28.24 20.21
CA PHE A 471 2.11 28.58 19.92
C PHE A 471 3.03 28.05 21.01
N ARG A 472 3.90 27.10 20.66
CA ARG A 472 4.96 26.65 21.56
C ARG A 472 6.13 27.62 21.49
N ILE A 473 6.60 28.04 22.65
CA ILE A 473 7.79 28.85 22.83
C ILE A 473 8.86 27.98 23.50
N THR A 474 10.03 27.94 22.90
CA THR A 474 11.22 27.23 23.39
C THR A 474 12.35 28.21 23.69
N GLU A 475 13.53 27.68 24.04
CA GLU A 475 14.69 28.48 24.47
C GLU A 475 15.38 29.27 23.33
N ALA A 476 15.16 28.87 22.07
CA ALA A 476 15.78 29.57 20.96
C ALA A 476 15.13 30.95 20.72
N THR A 477 15.95 31.91 20.28
CA THR A 477 15.57 33.33 20.15
C THR A 477 15.12 33.72 18.74
N THR A 478 14.96 32.77 17.82
CA THR A 478 14.55 33.06 16.43
C THR A 478 13.24 32.36 16.06
N PRO A 479 12.34 33.03 15.31
CA PRO A 479 11.17 32.38 14.74
C PRO A 479 11.56 31.14 13.90
N GLY A 480 10.79 30.06 13.97
CA GLY A 480 11.05 28.85 13.18
C GLY A 480 12.06 27.86 13.79
N SER A 481 12.75 28.25 14.87
CA SER A 481 13.62 27.35 15.65
C SER A 481 13.44 27.52 17.17
N GLY A 482 12.98 28.70 17.60
CA GLY A 482 12.63 29.06 18.97
C GLY A 482 11.14 28.99 19.25
N TRP A 483 10.33 29.58 18.40
CA TRP A 483 8.87 29.49 18.48
C TRP A 483 8.27 29.32 17.10
N GLY A 484 7.08 28.74 17.04
CA GLY A 484 6.36 28.62 15.78
C GLY A 484 5.91 29.99 15.26
N CYS A 485 5.98 30.20 13.94
CA CYS A 485 5.69 31.50 13.34
C CYS A 485 4.77 31.39 12.11
N LEU A 486 3.70 32.17 12.11
CA LEU A 486 2.83 32.38 10.96
C LEU A 486 3.22 33.68 10.25
N THR A 487 3.50 33.63 8.95
CA THR A 487 3.78 34.80 8.11
C THR A 487 2.73 34.93 7.02
N VAL A 488 2.04 36.07 6.98
CA VAL A 488 1.11 36.47 5.91
C VAL A 488 1.83 37.45 4.97
N THR A 489 1.80 37.19 3.66
CA THR A 489 2.69 37.88 2.70
C THR A 489 1.99 38.82 1.73
N ASN A 490 0.70 38.60 1.40
CA ASN A 490 0.05 39.29 0.29
C ASN A 490 -1.30 39.94 0.63
N GLY A 491 -1.92 39.61 1.76
CA GLY A 491 -3.25 40.14 2.12
C GLY A 491 -3.46 40.32 3.62
N SER A 492 -4.69 40.11 4.07
CA SER A 492 -5.08 40.34 5.47
C SER A 492 -4.80 39.12 6.35
N LEU A 493 -4.54 39.42 7.63
CA LEU A 493 -4.61 38.46 8.72
C LEU A 493 -5.85 38.79 9.55
N THR A 494 -6.88 37.95 9.45
CA THR A 494 -8.12 38.11 10.20
C THR A 494 -8.09 37.20 11.42
N LEU A 495 -8.04 37.82 12.59
CA LEU A 495 -8.04 37.14 13.88
C LEU A 495 -9.48 36.83 14.30
N GLY A 496 -9.65 35.61 14.79
CA GLY A 496 -10.84 35.10 15.45
C GLY A 496 -10.44 33.90 16.30
N GLY A 497 -11.37 33.41 17.12
CA GLY A 497 -11.10 32.27 18.00
C GLY A 497 -10.05 32.58 19.09
N GLY A 498 -9.57 31.56 19.78
CA GLY A 498 -8.65 31.69 20.92
C GLY A 498 -7.18 31.54 20.55
N ILE A 499 -6.32 32.25 21.24
CA ILE A 499 -4.86 32.03 21.24
C ILE A 499 -4.44 31.29 22.51
N HIS A 500 -3.51 30.33 22.40
CA HIS A 500 -3.03 29.52 23.53
C HIS A 500 -1.50 29.40 23.48
N PRO A 501 -0.77 30.28 24.17
CA PRO A 501 0.68 30.16 24.29
C PRO A 501 1.05 29.00 25.23
N VAL A 502 2.03 28.21 24.82
CA VAL A 502 2.55 27.06 25.57
C VAL A 502 4.07 27.20 25.71
N LEU A 503 4.57 27.05 26.92
CA LEU A 503 6.01 27.02 27.21
C LEU A 503 6.51 25.58 27.26
N ARG A 504 7.71 25.36 26.72
CA ARG A 504 8.45 24.13 26.98
C ARG A 504 8.66 23.96 28.49
N PRO A 505 8.58 22.73 29.05
CA PRO A 505 8.86 22.50 30.46
C PRO A 505 10.20 23.12 30.90
N GLY A 506 10.16 23.88 32.00
CA GLY A 506 11.33 24.56 32.58
C GLY A 506 11.68 25.92 31.96
N LEU A 507 11.07 26.32 30.84
CA LEU A 507 11.32 27.63 30.24
C LEU A 507 10.66 28.74 31.07
N LEU A 508 11.47 29.73 31.44
CA LEU A 508 11.02 30.99 32.04
C LEU A 508 11.52 32.14 31.16
N PRO A 509 10.70 32.65 30.23
CA PRO A 509 11.08 33.76 29.38
C PRO A 509 11.45 34.98 30.24
N PRO A 510 12.58 35.66 29.96
CA PRO A 510 12.86 36.95 30.58
C PRO A 510 11.67 37.90 30.36
N GLY A 511 11.33 38.71 31.38
CA GLY A 511 10.16 39.61 31.31
C GLY A 511 10.23 40.64 30.17
N SER A 512 11.42 40.92 29.62
CA SER A 512 11.62 41.80 28.46
C SER A 512 11.46 41.10 27.10
N THR A 513 11.25 39.79 27.07
CA THR A 513 11.24 39.03 25.81
C THR A 513 9.97 39.31 25.00
N ARG A 514 10.16 39.47 23.69
CA ARG A 514 9.10 39.61 22.69
C ARG A 514 9.12 38.38 21.78
N PHE A 515 7.96 37.81 21.55
CA PHE A 515 7.76 36.71 20.59
C PHE A 515 6.76 37.14 19.52
N ASP A 516 7.25 37.48 18.32
CA ASP A 516 6.40 37.75 17.17
C ASP A 516 5.89 36.42 16.59
N ILE A 517 4.70 36.00 17.00
CA ILE A 517 4.11 34.69 16.68
C ILE A 517 3.32 34.71 15.37
N MET A 518 2.83 35.88 14.97
CA MET A 518 2.21 36.11 13.68
C MET A 518 2.75 37.42 13.09
N THR A 519 3.09 37.41 11.81
CA THR A 519 3.51 38.61 11.07
C THR A 519 2.69 38.76 9.79
N ASN A 520 2.36 39.98 9.42
CA ASN A 520 1.76 40.33 8.14
C ASN A 520 2.71 41.29 7.42
N GLN A 521 3.42 40.76 6.42
CA GLN A 521 4.33 41.48 5.54
C GLN A 521 3.62 42.03 4.29
N GLY A 522 2.36 41.66 4.08
CA GLY A 522 1.56 42.10 2.95
C GLY A 522 1.05 43.55 3.09
N PRO A 523 0.39 44.07 2.04
CA PRO A 523 -0.22 45.41 2.06
C PRO A 523 -1.37 45.51 3.07
N GLY A 524 -2.09 44.41 3.35
CA GLY A 524 -3.21 44.38 4.30
C GLY A 524 -2.78 44.61 5.75
N SER A 525 -3.73 45.00 6.61
CA SER A 525 -3.53 45.06 8.06
C SER A 525 -3.95 43.76 8.74
N ILE A 526 -3.60 43.64 10.02
CA ILE A 526 -4.26 42.71 10.93
C ILE A 526 -5.64 43.30 11.29
N SER A 527 -6.68 42.47 11.33
CA SER A 527 -8.03 42.86 11.74
C SER A 527 -8.67 41.81 12.64
N GLY A 528 -9.64 42.21 13.47
CA GLY A 528 -10.25 41.32 14.47
C GLY A 528 -9.46 41.24 15.77
N VAL A 529 -9.93 40.42 16.70
CA VAL A 529 -9.29 40.12 17.99
C VAL A 529 -9.46 38.63 18.30
N PHE A 530 -8.65 38.09 19.20
CA PHE A 530 -8.91 36.75 19.73
C PHE A 530 -10.09 36.82 20.71
N SER A 531 -10.89 35.75 20.76
CA SER A 531 -12.02 35.62 21.68
C SER A 531 -11.59 35.63 23.16
N ASN A 532 -10.35 35.22 23.44
CA ASN A 532 -9.77 35.19 24.78
C ASN A 532 -8.65 36.22 24.99
N ALA A 533 -8.35 37.08 24.02
CA ALA A 533 -7.34 38.13 24.17
C ALA A 533 -7.58 39.32 23.22
N ALA A 534 -7.64 40.51 23.81
CA ALA A 534 -7.63 41.79 23.08
C ALA A 534 -6.22 42.39 23.09
N HIS A 535 -6.00 43.46 22.32
CA HIS A 535 -4.76 44.22 22.42
C HIS A 535 -4.55 44.72 23.86
N GLY A 536 -3.39 44.41 24.44
CA GLY A 536 -2.98 44.81 25.79
C GLY A 536 -3.54 43.92 26.91
N SER A 537 -4.34 42.90 26.61
CA SER A 537 -4.82 41.96 27.64
C SER A 537 -3.76 40.93 28.00
N ASP A 538 -3.80 40.47 29.25
CA ASP A 538 -3.02 39.32 29.67
C ASP A 538 -3.70 38.01 29.27
N ILE A 539 -2.90 37.02 28.91
CA ILE A 539 -3.34 35.67 28.61
C ILE A 539 -2.57 34.64 29.43
N GLU A 540 -3.28 33.63 29.91
CA GLU A 540 -2.68 32.49 30.58
C GLU A 540 -1.76 31.70 29.65
N VAL A 541 -0.64 31.27 30.23
CA VAL A 541 0.39 30.49 29.56
C VAL A 541 0.52 29.19 30.31
N TYR A 542 0.54 28.08 29.59
CA TYR A 542 0.66 26.75 30.19
C TYR A 542 2.02 26.16 29.86
N ALA A 543 2.54 25.31 30.73
CA ALA A 543 3.66 24.45 30.36
C ALA A 543 3.10 23.10 29.86
N GLU A 544 3.77 22.47 28.92
CA GLU A 544 3.31 21.19 28.33
C GLU A 544 3.07 20.08 29.36
N ASP A 545 3.82 20.13 30.46
CA ASP A 545 3.77 19.16 31.56
C ASP A 545 2.86 19.60 32.72
N LYS A 546 2.21 20.77 32.63
CA LYS A 546 1.43 21.35 33.74
C LYS A 546 0.01 21.69 33.32
N PRO A 547 -1.01 21.17 34.05
CA PRO A 547 -2.40 21.51 33.78
C PRO A 547 -2.79 22.91 34.29
N LYS A 548 -1.93 23.58 35.06
CA LYS A 548 -2.16 24.93 35.59
C LYS A 548 -1.33 25.95 34.83
N SER A 549 -1.86 27.16 34.72
CA SER A 549 -1.12 28.31 34.20
C SER A 549 0.21 28.47 34.95
N VAL A 550 1.27 28.68 34.19
CA VAL A 550 2.64 28.94 34.67
C VAL A 550 3.03 30.40 34.56
N GLY A 551 2.12 31.25 34.08
CA GLY A 551 2.34 32.69 33.93
C GLY A 551 1.34 33.37 33.02
N LEU A 552 1.59 34.65 32.79
CA LEU A 552 0.84 35.52 31.92
C LEU A 552 1.75 36.13 30.87
N PHE A 553 1.31 36.16 29.62
CA PHE A 553 1.84 37.07 28.60
C PHE A 553 0.85 38.19 28.37
N THR A 554 1.34 39.40 28.11
CA THR A 554 0.51 40.44 27.51
C THR A 554 0.51 40.26 25.99
N VAL A 555 -0.69 40.25 25.39
CA VAL A 555 -0.85 40.14 23.94
C VAL A 555 -0.81 41.54 23.31
N GLU A 556 0.10 41.75 22.37
CA GLU A 556 0.18 42.97 21.56
C GLU A 556 -0.27 42.67 20.13
N ILE A 557 -1.39 43.26 19.72
CA ILE A 557 -1.88 43.20 18.33
C ILE A 557 -1.51 44.53 17.67
N GLY A 558 -0.43 44.52 16.89
CA GLY A 558 0.00 45.65 16.07
C GLY A 558 -0.68 45.66 14.70
N THR A 559 -0.34 46.64 13.87
CA THR A 559 -0.86 46.71 12.49
C THR A 559 -0.30 45.62 11.58
N LYS A 560 0.87 45.07 11.92
CA LYS A 560 1.64 44.12 11.11
C LYS A 560 2.12 42.89 11.87
N ASN A 561 1.91 42.79 13.18
CA ASN A 561 2.31 41.63 13.96
C ASN A 561 1.39 41.36 15.16
N VAL A 562 1.32 40.11 15.58
CA VAL A 562 0.80 39.68 16.88
C VAL A 562 1.98 39.20 17.69
N SER A 563 2.15 39.76 18.89
CA SER A 563 3.31 39.50 19.75
C SER A 563 2.90 39.11 21.16
N LEU A 564 3.68 38.21 21.76
CA LEU A 564 3.61 37.92 23.20
C LEU A 564 4.75 38.66 23.88
N ILE A 565 4.42 39.52 24.85
CA ILE A 565 5.38 40.38 25.56
C ILE A 565 5.15 40.31 27.07
N LYS A 566 6.11 40.82 27.84
CA LYS A 566 5.96 41.06 29.29
C LYS A 566 5.55 39.80 30.07
N PHE A 567 6.29 38.71 29.90
CA PHE A 567 6.04 37.49 30.68
C PHE A 567 6.08 37.78 32.18
N ARG A 568 5.06 37.34 32.91
CA ARG A 568 4.96 37.44 34.37
C ARG A 568 4.59 36.08 34.96
N GLN A 569 5.33 35.63 35.96
CA GLN A 569 4.92 34.46 36.72
C GLN A 569 3.65 34.76 37.54
N PRO A 570 2.80 33.76 37.82
CA PRO A 570 1.72 33.93 38.77
C PRO A 570 2.35 34.34 40.09
N HIS A 571 1.84 35.39 40.74
CA HIS A 571 2.36 35.81 42.03
C HIS A 571 2.34 34.61 42.96
N SER A 572 3.51 34.17 43.44
CA SER A 572 3.66 33.03 44.36
C SER A 572 3.11 33.33 45.76
N GLY A 573 2.17 34.25 45.88
CA GLY A 573 1.87 35.00 47.10
C GLY A 573 0.38 35.21 47.32
N SER A 574 -0.34 34.12 47.58
CA SER A 574 -1.26 34.10 48.71
C SER A 574 -0.64 33.18 49.76
N VAL A 575 0.49 33.59 50.33
CA VAL A 575 0.83 33.14 51.70
C VAL A 575 -0.26 33.77 52.56
N PHE A 576 -1.27 32.99 52.94
CA PHE A 576 -2.15 33.34 54.05
C PHE A 576 -1.25 33.48 55.29
N MET A 577 -0.78 34.69 55.58
CA MET A 577 -0.38 35.02 56.93
C MET A 577 -1.68 35.06 57.74
N ILE A 578 -1.99 33.94 58.40
CA ILE A 578 -2.93 33.93 59.50
C ILE A 578 -2.24 34.72 60.62
N HIS A 579 -2.74 35.93 60.87
CA HIS A 579 -2.46 36.68 62.09
C HIS A 579 -3.36 36.20 63.21
#